data_AF-A0A9E0S7S3-F1
#
_entry.id   AF-A0A9E0S7S3-F1
#
_cell.length_a   1.000
_cell.length_b   1.000
_cell.length_c   1.000
_cell.angle_alpha   90.00
_cell.angle_beta   90.00
_cell.angle_gamma   90.00
#
_symmetry.space_group_name_H-M   'P 1'
#
loop_
_entity.id
_entity.type
_entity.pdbx_description
1 polymer ?
#
loop_
_entity_poly.entity_id
_entity_poly.type
_entity_poly.pdbx_seq_one_letter_code
_entity_poly.pdbx_strand_id
1 'polypeptide(L)'
;MNKTQEFIKVNEDHWECLYGNDTMDIGFFPCDNKGDCKEPDLSWEGLYSCQKCGRIIEHGTHKVIGVNSNAKKLPQLDEQHDYQMWADVEGEMINMGVIHKNTTLLAMNYIENAESFNITIEPAGGNDHPTVSRLISNIYL
;
A
#
# COMPACT_ATOMS: atom_id res chain seq x y z
N MET A 1 -17.72 34.05 -0.45
CA MET A 1 -18.03 32.65 -0.79
C MET A 1 -16.71 31.96 -1.11
N ASN A 2 -15.99 31.49 -0.10
CA ASN A 2 -14.70 30.83 -0.29
C ASN A 2 -14.97 29.42 -0.82
N LYS A 3 -14.65 29.21 -2.09
CA LYS A 3 -14.67 27.87 -2.70
C LYS A 3 -13.77 26.98 -1.84
N THR A 4 -14.39 26.09 -1.11
CA THR A 4 -13.79 24.86 -0.61
C THR A 4 -13.09 24.23 -1.81
N GLN A 5 -11.76 24.36 -1.93
CA GLN A 5 -10.96 23.76 -3.01
C GLN A 5 -10.71 22.27 -2.71
N GLU A 6 -11.87 21.65 -2.50
CA GLU A 6 -12.32 20.31 -2.69
C GLU A 6 -11.80 19.16 -1.82
N PHE A 7 -10.52 18.97 -1.43
CA PHE A 7 -10.18 17.68 -0.77
C PHE A 7 -9.04 17.62 0.27
N ILE A 8 -8.46 18.75 0.67
CA ILE A 8 -7.39 18.84 1.68
C ILE A 8 -7.67 20.01 2.62
N LYS A 9 -7.44 19.85 3.93
CA LYS A 9 -7.41 20.97 4.88
C LYS A 9 -5.97 21.46 4.99
N VAL A 10 -5.76 22.76 4.88
CA VAL A 10 -4.45 23.38 5.07
C VAL A 10 -4.48 24.13 6.40
N ASN A 11 -3.60 23.76 7.31
CA ASN A 11 -3.33 24.50 8.55
C ASN A 11 -2.04 25.32 8.37
N GLU A 12 -1.66 26.12 9.38
CA GLU A 12 -0.45 26.96 9.31
C GLU A 12 0.83 26.14 9.13
N ASP A 13 0.87 24.89 9.62
CA ASP A 13 2.07 24.06 9.65
C ASP A 13 2.00 22.77 8.81
N HIS A 14 0.80 22.32 8.42
CA HIS A 14 0.63 21.02 7.74
C HIS A 14 -0.63 20.92 6.87
N TRP A 15 -0.66 19.90 6.02
CA TRP A 15 -1.81 19.55 5.20
C TRP A 15 -2.45 18.27 5.71
N GLU A 16 -3.78 18.25 5.75
CA GLU A 16 -4.56 17.08 6.16
C GLU A 16 -5.42 16.61 5.00
N CYS A 17 -5.28 15.33 4.64
CA CYS A 17 -6.23 14.69 3.75
C CYS A 17 -7.57 14.53 4.50
N LEU A 18 -8.70 14.72 3.81
CA LEU A 18 -10.04 14.52 4.41
C LEU A 18 -10.27 13.10 4.97
N TYR A 19 -9.46 12.11 4.58
CA TYR A 19 -9.49 10.76 5.15
C TYR A 19 -8.71 10.63 6.48
N GLY A 20 -8.24 11.74 7.04
CA GLY A 20 -7.69 11.82 8.40
C GLY A 20 -6.22 11.43 8.50
N ASN A 21 -5.41 11.68 7.47
CA ASN A 21 -3.96 11.62 7.56
C ASN A 21 -3.39 13.03 7.44
N ASP A 22 -2.39 13.32 8.26
CA ASP A 22 -1.59 14.54 8.21
C ASP A 22 -0.13 14.18 7.88
N THR A 23 0.72 15.19 7.73
CA THR A 23 2.15 15.00 7.40
C THR A 23 2.96 14.39 8.55
N MET A 24 2.37 14.13 9.72
CA MET A 24 3.05 13.64 10.92
C MET A 24 2.74 12.17 11.22
N ASP A 25 1.57 11.64 10.81
CA ASP A 25 1.18 10.24 11.02
C ASP A 25 0.59 9.59 9.74
N ILE A 26 1.30 8.60 9.17
CA ILE A 26 0.99 7.91 7.90
C ILE A 26 0.87 8.90 6.73
N GLY A 27 2.01 9.52 6.41
CA GLY A 27 2.08 10.74 5.62
C GLY A 27 1.89 10.61 4.11
N PHE A 28 1.98 11.78 3.48
CA PHE A 28 2.12 11.93 2.04
C PHE A 28 3.56 11.59 1.63
N PHE A 29 3.73 11.02 0.43
CA PHE A 29 5.07 10.78 -0.13
C PHE A 29 5.20 11.41 -1.52
N PRO A 30 6.39 11.90 -1.90
CA PRO A 30 6.62 12.41 -3.25
C PRO A 30 6.38 11.31 -4.28
N CYS A 31 5.74 11.66 -5.39
CA CYS A 31 5.28 10.70 -6.38
C CYS A 31 5.39 11.23 -7.81
N ASP A 32 5.26 10.31 -8.77
CA ASP A 32 5.10 10.65 -10.18
C ASP A 32 3.63 10.97 -10.54
N ASN A 33 3.35 11.14 -11.83
CA ASN A 33 2.00 11.45 -12.31
C ASN A 33 0.99 10.28 -12.18
N LYS A 34 1.46 9.07 -11.85
CA LYS A 34 0.62 7.90 -11.53
C LYS A 34 0.43 7.76 -10.02
N GLY A 35 1.15 8.55 -9.23
CA GLY A 35 1.12 8.50 -7.77
C GLY A 35 1.99 7.39 -7.19
N ASP A 36 2.91 6.83 -8.00
CA ASP A 36 3.91 5.87 -7.57
C ASP A 36 5.07 6.61 -6.89
N CYS A 37 5.64 6.01 -5.84
CA CYS A 37 6.65 6.68 -5.03
C CYS A 37 7.86 7.07 -5.87
N LYS A 38 8.34 8.30 -5.66
CA LYS A 38 9.51 8.86 -6.35
C LYS A 38 10.40 9.52 -5.31
N GLU A 39 11.71 9.35 -5.44
CA GLU A 39 12.68 10.13 -4.67
C GLU A 39 12.48 11.64 -4.92
N PRO A 40 12.33 12.47 -3.87
CA PRO A 40 12.23 13.91 -4.02
C PRO A 40 13.58 14.49 -4.44
N ASP A 41 13.54 15.59 -5.18
CA ASP A 41 14.72 16.44 -5.32
C ASP A 41 14.83 17.43 -4.15
N LEU A 42 15.90 18.22 -4.12
CA LEU A 42 16.17 19.18 -3.04
C LEU A 42 15.13 20.30 -2.94
N SER A 43 14.32 20.52 -3.97
CA SER A 43 13.27 21.55 -3.96
C SER A 43 12.02 21.11 -3.21
N TRP A 44 11.83 19.80 -3.05
CA TRP A 44 10.59 19.20 -2.51
C TRP A 44 9.32 19.61 -3.29
N GLU A 45 9.48 20.23 -4.46
CA GLU A 45 8.39 20.57 -5.36
C GLU A 45 7.87 19.33 -6.11
N GLY A 46 6.63 19.41 -6.58
CA GLY A 46 6.03 18.37 -7.42
C GLY A 46 4.77 17.77 -6.82
N LEU A 47 4.60 16.45 -7.02
CA LEU A 47 3.38 15.74 -6.70
C LEU A 47 3.56 14.87 -5.45
N TYR A 48 2.52 14.82 -4.65
CA TYR A 48 2.46 14.02 -3.43
C TYR A 48 1.26 13.08 -3.45
N SER A 49 1.49 11.83 -3.05
CA SER A 49 0.46 10.81 -2.95
C SER A 49 0.05 10.61 -1.50
N CYS A 50 -1.26 10.63 -1.22
CA CYS A 50 -1.78 10.28 0.09
C CYS A 50 -1.75 8.75 0.26
N GLN A 51 -0.93 8.24 1.18
CA GLN A 51 -0.81 6.79 1.43
C GLN A 51 -2.14 6.09 1.78
N LYS A 52 -3.11 6.80 2.35
CA LYS A 52 -4.39 6.20 2.77
C LYS A 52 -5.43 6.10 1.67
N CYS A 53 -5.50 7.08 0.77
CA CYS A 53 -6.53 7.13 -0.27
C CYS A 53 -5.99 7.20 -1.70
N GLY A 54 -4.67 7.23 -1.88
CA GLY A 54 -3.99 7.27 -3.17
C GLY A 54 -4.12 8.59 -3.93
N ARG A 55 -4.72 9.64 -3.35
CA ARG A 55 -4.87 10.93 -4.05
C ARG A 55 -3.51 11.54 -4.38
N ILE A 56 -3.38 12.03 -5.62
CA ILE A 56 -2.21 12.73 -6.15
C ILE A 56 -2.47 14.23 -6.05
N ILE A 57 -1.54 14.95 -5.44
CA ILE A 57 -1.71 16.32 -4.99
C ILE A 57 -0.55 17.15 -5.48
N GLU A 58 -0.83 18.28 -6.11
CA GLU A 58 0.20 19.25 -6.50
C GLU A 58 0.62 20.08 -5.28
N HIS A 59 1.92 20.05 -4.94
CA HIS A 59 2.43 20.67 -3.72
C HIS A 59 2.14 22.18 -3.67
N GLY A 60 2.51 22.93 -4.72
CA GLY A 60 2.38 24.39 -4.70
C GLY A 60 0.95 24.93 -4.69
N THR A 61 -0.04 24.14 -5.11
CA THR A 61 -1.44 24.59 -5.22
C THR A 61 -2.42 23.85 -4.32
N HIS A 62 -1.98 22.76 -3.68
CA HIS A 62 -2.80 21.85 -2.88
C HIS A 62 -3.97 21.22 -3.66
N LYS A 63 -3.93 21.23 -4.99
CA LYS A 63 -4.99 20.66 -5.81
C LYS A 63 -4.82 19.16 -5.92
N VAL A 64 -5.91 18.42 -5.72
CA VAL A 64 -5.97 17.01 -6.11
C VAL A 64 -6.09 16.94 -7.62
N ILE A 65 -5.13 16.30 -8.26
CA ILE A 65 -5.07 16.16 -9.73
C ILE A 65 -5.37 14.74 -10.19
N GLY A 66 -5.43 13.77 -9.27
CA GLY A 66 -5.70 12.38 -9.61
C GLY A 66 -5.75 11.46 -8.40
N VAL A 67 -5.86 10.16 -8.66
CA VAL A 67 -5.78 9.08 -7.68
C VAL A 67 -4.95 7.95 -8.28
N ASN A 68 -3.97 7.44 -7.54
CA ASN A 68 -3.21 6.26 -7.89
C ASN A 68 -4.13 5.03 -7.86
N SER A 69 -4.47 4.50 -9.04
CA SER A 69 -5.26 3.27 -9.19
C SER A 69 -4.48 2.00 -8.82
N ASN A 70 -3.15 2.09 -8.79
CA ASN A 70 -2.22 1.02 -8.41
C ASN A 70 -1.91 1.02 -6.91
N ALA A 71 -2.35 2.02 -6.14
CA ALA A 71 -2.33 2.01 -4.68
C ALA A 71 -3.35 0.98 -4.14
N LYS A 72 -3.15 -0.28 -4.54
CA LYS A 72 -3.93 -1.42 -4.09
C LYS A 72 -3.53 -1.70 -2.65
N LYS A 73 -4.40 -1.29 -1.73
CA LYS A 73 -4.48 -2.01 -0.46
C LYS A 73 -4.87 -3.44 -0.79
N LEU A 74 -4.29 -4.40 -0.08
CA LEU A 74 -4.83 -5.75 -0.08
C LEU A 74 -6.33 -5.65 0.25
N PRO A 75 -7.21 -6.42 -0.42
CA PRO A 75 -8.65 -6.35 -0.17
C PRO A 75 -9.00 -6.49 1.32
N GLN A 76 -10.18 -6.06 1.73
CA GLN A 76 -10.65 -6.47 3.06
C GLN A 76 -11.14 -7.91 2.97
N LEU A 77 -10.70 -8.76 3.90
CA LEU A 77 -11.15 -10.14 4.01
C LEU A 77 -12.27 -10.27 5.05
N ASP A 78 -13.15 -11.25 4.82
CA ASP A 78 -14.16 -11.67 5.79
C ASP A 78 -13.52 -12.44 6.96
N GLU A 79 -14.33 -12.99 7.87
CA GLU A 79 -13.86 -13.78 9.02
C GLU A 79 -13.38 -15.19 8.68
N GLN A 80 -13.65 -15.67 7.48
CA GLN A 80 -13.34 -17.03 7.06
C GLN A 80 -12.05 -17.12 6.27
N HIS A 81 -11.38 -15.98 6.04
CA HIS A 81 -10.19 -15.91 5.21
C HIS A 81 -9.09 -15.07 5.84
N ASP A 82 -7.85 -15.51 5.63
CA ASP A 82 -6.63 -14.78 5.94
C ASP A 82 -5.76 -14.67 4.68
N TYR A 83 -4.75 -13.81 4.75
CA TYR A 83 -3.69 -13.78 3.75
C TYR A 83 -2.62 -14.81 4.11
N GLN A 84 -1.96 -15.37 3.11
CA GLN A 84 -0.76 -16.18 3.32
C GLN A 84 0.31 -15.79 2.33
N MET A 85 1.54 -15.69 2.83
CA MET A 85 2.70 -15.32 2.04
C MET A 85 3.54 -16.57 1.74
N TRP A 86 4.07 -16.59 0.52
CA TRP A 86 4.86 -17.68 -0.01
C TRP A 86 6.12 -17.15 -0.68
N ALA A 87 7.21 -17.87 -0.55
CA ALA A 87 8.42 -17.70 -1.36
C ALA A 87 8.38 -18.73 -2.48
N ASP A 88 8.58 -18.29 -3.72
CA ASP A 88 8.81 -19.19 -4.85
C ASP A 88 10.29 -19.50 -4.94
N VAL A 89 10.67 -20.76 -4.77
CA VAL A 89 12.05 -21.25 -4.91
C VAL A 89 12.05 -22.35 -5.95
N GLU A 90 12.68 -22.10 -7.10
CA GLU A 90 12.75 -23.04 -8.22
C GLU A 90 11.38 -23.57 -8.70
N GLY A 91 10.31 -22.75 -8.60
CA GLY A 91 8.95 -23.10 -8.95
C GLY A 91 8.14 -23.75 -7.82
N GLU A 92 8.72 -23.93 -6.64
CA GLU A 92 8.02 -24.41 -5.45
C GLU A 92 7.65 -23.27 -4.48
N MET A 93 6.37 -23.20 -4.13
CA MET A 93 5.82 -22.19 -3.22
C MET A 93 5.96 -22.64 -1.76
N ILE A 94 6.93 -22.06 -1.06
CA ILE A 94 7.27 -22.36 0.33
C ILE A 94 6.53 -21.40 1.27
N ASN A 95 5.85 -21.94 2.28
CA ASN A 95 5.09 -21.19 3.25
C ASN A 95 5.99 -20.27 4.11
N MET A 96 5.79 -18.95 4.01
CA MET A 96 6.49 -17.96 4.84
C MET A 96 5.71 -17.57 6.10
N GLY A 97 4.40 -17.76 6.11
CA GLY A 97 3.53 -17.45 7.23
C GLY A 97 2.16 -16.89 6.82
N VAL A 98 1.23 -16.96 7.77
CA VAL A 98 -0.13 -16.44 7.65
C VAL A 98 -0.16 -15.00 8.14
N ILE A 99 -0.68 -14.10 7.30
CA ILE A 99 -0.87 -12.69 7.61
C ILE A 99 -2.33 -12.53 8.06
N HIS A 100 -2.53 -12.61 9.38
CA HIS A 100 -3.85 -12.36 9.95
C HIS A 100 -4.26 -10.90 9.73
N LYS A 101 -5.50 -10.69 9.31
CA LYS A 101 -6.08 -9.37 9.02
C LYS A 101 -6.04 -8.35 10.16
N ASN A 102 -5.88 -8.81 11.40
CA ASN A 102 -5.88 -7.97 12.61
C ASN A 102 -4.48 -7.75 13.18
N THR A 103 -3.42 -8.17 12.48
CA THR A 103 -2.05 -8.11 12.98
C THR A 103 -1.25 -7.01 12.29
N THR A 104 -0.62 -6.15 13.08
CA THR A 104 0.20 -5.03 12.58
C THR A 104 1.65 -5.43 12.30
N LEU A 105 2.17 -6.46 12.99
CA LEU A 105 3.54 -6.93 12.89
C LEU A 105 3.56 -8.46 12.91
N LEU A 106 4.21 -9.07 11.91
CA LEU A 106 4.30 -10.51 11.75
C LEU A 106 5.77 -10.92 11.66
N ALA A 107 6.15 -11.90 12.48
CA ALA A 107 7.39 -12.62 12.28
C ALA A 107 7.18 -13.60 11.11
N MET A 108 7.95 -13.40 10.05
CA MET A 108 7.89 -14.23 8.84
C MET A 108 9.08 -15.17 8.81
N ASN A 109 8.88 -16.39 8.32
CA ASN A 109 10.00 -17.28 8.03
C ASN A 109 10.80 -16.70 6.87
N TYR A 110 12.08 -16.45 7.12
CA TYR A 110 13.01 -16.08 6.07
C TYR A 110 13.37 -17.32 5.23
N ILE A 111 13.26 -17.18 3.92
CA ILE A 111 13.56 -18.23 2.94
C ILE A 111 14.63 -17.67 1.99
N GLU A 112 15.76 -18.38 1.86
CA GLU A 112 16.83 -18.02 0.94
C GLU A 112 16.49 -18.40 -0.50
N ASN A 113 17.13 -17.71 -1.46
CA ASN A 113 17.03 -17.99 -2.90
C ASN A 113 15.60 -17.94 -3.46
N ALA A 114 14.73 -17.13 -2.86
CA ALA A 114 13.42 -16.86 -3.43
C ALA A 114 13.57 -16.12 -4.77
N GLU A 115 12.89 -16.60 -5.80
CA GLU A 115 12.75 -15.95 -7.11
C GLU A 115 11.61 -14.92 -7.08
N SER A 116 10.59 -15.17 -6.26
CA SER A 116 9.50 -14.23 -6.04
C SER A 116 8.82 -14.41 -4.68
N PHE A 117 8.14 -13.36 -4.24
CA PHE A 117 7.22 -13.38 -3.11
C PHE A 117 5.78 -13.26 -3.59
N ASN A 118 4.91 -14.08 -3.02
CA ASN A 118 3.54 -14.25 -3.45
C ASN A 118 2.59 -14.12 -2.27
N ILE A 119 1.41 -13.52 -2.49
CA ILE A 119 0.33 -13.46 -1.48
C ILE A 119 -0.94 -14.04 -2.09
N THR A 120 -1.51 -15.03 -1.40
CA THR A 120 -2.81 -15.61 -1.72
C THR A 120 -3.83 -15.30 -0.63
N ILE A 121 -5.11 -15.43 -0.97
CA ILE A 121 -6.21 -15.47 0.01
C ILE A 121 -6.50 -16.93 0.34
N GLU A 122 -6.34 -17.30 1.60
CA GLU A 122 -6.50 -18.66 2.12
C GLU A 122 -7.63 -18.71 3.17
N PRO A 123 -8.11 -19.90 3.56
CA PRO A 123 -8.97 -20.04 4.74
C PRO A 123 -8.32 -19.42 5.98
N ALA A 124 -9.14 -19.03 6.96
CA ALA A 124 -8.66 -18.49 8.23
C ALA A 124 -7.65 -19.46 8.87
N GLY A 125 -6.48 -18.94 9.25
CA GLY A 125 -5.36 -19.77 9.72
C GLY A 125 -4.44 -20.34 8.63
N GLY A 126 -4.69 -20.03 7.36
CA GLY A 126 -3.85 -20.43 6.23
C GLY A 126 -4.20 -21.79 5.63
N ASN A 127 -3.25 -22.30 4.84
CA ASN A 127 -3.35 -23.53 4.08
C ASN A 127 -1.95 -24.17 3.95
N ASP A 128 -1.91 -25.48 3.67
CA ASP A 128 -0.65 -26.21 3.46
C ASP A 128 -0.08 -26.01 2.05
N HIS A 129 -0.93 -25.62 1.10
CA HIS A 129 -0.57 -25.33 -0.29
C HIS A 129 -1.22 -24.02 -0.76
N PRO A 130 -0.58 -23.29 -1.67
CA PRO A 130 -1.13 -22.03 -2.17
C PRO A 130 -2.38 -22.27 -3.03
N THR A 131 -3.44 -21.51 -2.75
CA THR A 131 -4.59 -21.40 -3.65
C THR A 131 -4.23 -20.46 -4.80
N VAL A 132 -3.53 -20.97 -5.81
CA VAL A 132 -3.00 -20.20 -6.95
C VAL A 132 -4.08 -19.37 -7.67
N SER A 133 -5.32 -19.89 -7.76
CA SER A 133 -6.45 -19.15 -8.34
C SER A 133 -6.87 -17.90 -7.56
N ARG A 134 -6.36 -17.74 -6.33
CA ARG A 134 -6.58 -16.62 -5.41
C ARG A 134 -5.27 -15.87 -5.12
N LEU A 135 -4.29 -15.93 -6.04
CA LEU A 135 -3.10 -15.08 -6.02
C LEU A 135 -3.51 -13.62 -6.27
N ILE A 136 -3.11 -12.72 -5.37
CA ILE A 136 -3.48 -11.30 -5.44
C ILE A 136 -2.28 -10.35 -5.50
N SER A 137 -1.09 -10.85 -5.18
CA SER A 137 0.16 -10.11 -5.29
C SER A 137 1.30 -11.06 -5.60
N ASN A 138 2.20 -10.62 -6.47
CA ASN A 138 3.43 -11.30 -6.83
C ASN A 138 4.51 -10.24 -7.04
N ILE A 139 5.69 -10.45 -6.45
CA ILE A 139 6.84 -9.54 -6.50
C ILE A 139 8.06 -10.40 -6.83
N TYR A 140 8.67 -10.17 -7.99
CA TYR A 140 9.93 -10.83 -8.38
C TYR A 140 11.13 -10.14 -7.72
N LEU A 141 12.14 -10.94 -7.37
CA LEU A 141 13.40 -10.49 -6.77
C LEU A 141 14.54 -10.39 -7.79
#